data_AF-A0A6N9PFJ5-F1
#
_entry.id   AF-A0A6N9PFJ5-F1
#
_cell.length_a   1.000
_cell.length_b   1.000
_cell.length_c   1.000
_cell.angle_alpha   90.00
_cell.angle_beta   90.00
_cell.angle_gamma   90.00
#
_symmetry.space_group_name_H-M   'P 1'
#
loop_
_entity.id
_entity.type
_entity.pdbx_description
1 polymer ?
#
loop_
_entity_poly.entity_id
_entity_poly.type
_entity_poly.pdbx_seq_one_letter_code
_entity_poly.pdbx_strand_id
1 'polypeptide(L)' 'MIIFDKLWDVMKAKGVSTYQLREKCGIDSKTVRRLRANDNMETKTLNKLCAVLDCRLEDIAEYIPDE' A
#
# COMPACT_ATOMS: atom_id res chain seq x y z
N MET A 1 12.62 -1.97 10.23
CA MET A 1 11.34 -1.29 9.91
C MET A 1 10.55 -1.98 8.78
N ILE A 2 9.23 -1.78 8.68
CA ILE A 2 8.43 -2.21 7.51
C ILE A 2 8.28 -1.01 6.55
N ILE A 3 8.52 -1.23 5.26
CA ILE A 3 8.36 -0.24 4.19
C ILE A 3 7.33 -0.69 3.16
N PHE A 4 6.74 0.26 2.43
CA PHE A 4 5.70 0.05 1.42
C PHE A 4 6.10 0.51 0.03
N ASP A 5 7.39 0.60 -0.27
CA ASP A 5 7.86 1.12 -1.56
C ASP A 5 7.39 0.24 -2.74
N LYS A 6 7.38 -1.09 -2.55
CA LYS A 6 6.90 -2.07 -3.55
C LYS A 6 5.44 -1.88 -3.92
N LEU A 7 4.62 -1.30 -3.05
CA LEU A 7 3.22 -0.97 -3.34
C LEU A 7 3.09 -0.13 -4.61
N TRP A 8 3.97 0.86 -4.79
CA TRP A 8 3.90 1.78 -5.92
C TRP A 8 4.26 1.09 -7.23
N ASP A 9 5.16 0.12 -7.20
CA ASP A 9 5.52 -0.71 -8.36
C ASP A 9 4.36 -1.61 -8.77
N VAL A 10 3.69 -2.26 -7.80
CA VAL A 10 2.48 -3.06 -8.06
C VAL A 10 1.37 -2.20 -8.65
N MET A 11 1.14 -1.01 -8.08
CA MET A 11 0.16 -0.05 -8.61
C MET A 11 0.48 0.35 -10.05
N LYS A 12 1.74 0.66 -10.34
CA LYS A 12 2.18 1.03 -11.70
C LYS A 12 2.00 -0.14 -12.68
N ALA A 13 2.38 -1.35 -12.28
CA ALA A 13 2.24 -2.56 -13.10
C ALA A 13 0.77 -2.87 -13.42
N LYS A 14 -0.15 -2.63 -12.47
CA LYS A 14 -1.59 -2.85 -12.63
C LYS A 14 -2.35 -1.64 -13.21
N GLY A 15 -1.65 -0.54 -13.53
CA GLY A 15 -2.27 0.68 -14.03
C GLY A 15 -3.21 1.36 -13.04
N VAL A 16 -3.00 1.14 -11.73
CA VAL A 16 -3.84 1.67 -10.65
C VAL A 16 -3.29 3.01 -10.18
N SER A 17 -4.12 4.06 -10.24
CA SER A 17 -3.76 5.38 -9.72
C SER A 17 -4.13 5.53 -8.24
N THR A 18 -3.46 6.45 -7.54
CA THR A 18 -3.84 6.84 -6.16
C THR A 18 -5.26 7.38 -6.08
N TYR A 19 -5.76 7.99 -7.16
CA TYR A 19 -7.16 8.41 -7.27
C TYR A 19 -8.11 7.21 -7.25
N GLN A 20 -7.79 6.14 -7.99
CA GLN A 20 -8.58 4.91 -7.97
C GLN A 20 -8.55 4.23 -6.60
N LEU A 21 -7.46 4.31 -5.84
CA LEU A 21 -7.45 3.83 -4.46
C LEU A 21 -8.44 4.60 -3.56
N ARG A 22 -8.58 5.91 -3.76
CA ARG A 22 -9.53 6.73 -3.02
C ARG A 22 -10.97 6.38 -3.35
N GLU A 23 -11.28 6.31 -4.64
CA GLU A 23 -12.65 6.07 -5.13
C GLU A 23 -13.10 4.61 -4.95
N LYS A 24 -12.22 3.63 -5.22
CA LYS A 24 -12.58 2.21 -5.20
C LYS A 24 -12.29 1.50 -3.89
N CYS A 25 -11.26 1.92 -3.15
CA CYS A 25 -10.83 1.22 -1.93
C CYS A 25 -11.27 1.93 -0.64
N GLY A 26 -11.80 3.15 -0.74
CA GLY A 26 -12.07 4.00 0.41
C GLY A 26 -10.80 4.33 1.20
N ILE A 27 -9.64 4.36 0.53
CA ILE A 27 -8.36 4.74 1.13
C ILE A 27 -8.23 6.25 1.02
N ASP A 28 -8.33 6.96 2.13
CA ASP A 28 -8.26 8.42 2.11
C ASP A 28 -6.84 8.95 1.79
N SER A 29 -6.75 10.24 1.48
CA SER A 29 -5.47 10.90 1.20
C SER A 29 -4.48 10.84 2.38
N LYS A 30 -4.98 10.76 3.61
CA LYS A 30 -4.13 10.66 4.82
C LYS A 30 -3.42 9.32 4.86
N THR A 31 -4.14 8.25 4.55
CA THR A 31 -3.65 6.88 4.45
C THR A 31 -2.61 6.75 3.35
N VAL A 32 -2.88 7.31 2.16
CA VAL A 32 -1.88 7.36 1.07
C VAL A 32 -0.61 8.09 1.51
N ARG A 33 -0.74 9.20 2.23
CA ARG A 33 0.42 9.95 2.76
C ARG A 33 1.22 9.13 3.77
N ARG A 34 0.55 8.40 4.68
CA ARG A 34 1.20 7.50 5.64
C ARG A 34 1.95 6.37 4.96
N LEU A 35 1.34 5.74 3.96
CA LEU A 35 2.00 4.71 3.14
C LEU A 35 3.27 5.25 2.47
N ARG A 36 3.23 6.47 1.92
CA ARG A 36 4.43 7.13 1.35
C ARG A 36 5.50 7.47 2.37
N ALA A 37 5.12 7.64 3.63
CA ALA A 37 6.04 7.95 4.72
C ALA A 37 6.54 6.69 5.44
N ASN A 38 6.15 5.49 4.99
CA ASN A 38 6.41 4.22 5.68
C ASN A 38 5.96 4.25 7.15
N ASP A 39 4.87 4.96 7.42
CA ASP A 39 4.28 5.11 8.76
C ASP A 39 3.47 3.86 9.13
N ASN A 40 3.17 3.70 10.42
CA ASN A 40 2.44 2.55 10.93
C ASN A 40 1.05 2.43 10.28
N MET A 41 0.78 1.24 9.74
CA MET A 41 -0.45 0.92 9.05
C MET A 41 -1.21 -0.19 9.76
N GLU A 42 -2.53 -0.02 9.86
CA GLU A 42 -3.40 -1.09 10.33
C GLU A 42 -3.46 -2.23 9.31
N THR A 43 -3.42 -3.47 9.79
CA THR A 43 -3.56 -4.68 8.96
C THR A 43 -4.85 -4.70 8.14
N LYS A 44 -5.93 -4.07 8.64
CA LYS A 44 -7.19 -3.89 7.89
C LYS A 44 -6.99 -3.09 6.61
N THR A 45 -6.10 -2.09 6.62
CA THR A 45 -5.79 -1.29 5.43
C THR A 45 -4.98 -2.11 4.43
N LEU A 46 -3.99 -2.87 4.91
CA LEU A 46 -3.21 -3.77 4.07
C LEU A 46 -4.09 -4.84 3.42
N ASN A 47 -5.06 -5.40 4.16
CA ASN A 47 -6.02 -6.36 3.62
C ASN A 47 -6.85 -5.76 2.46
N LYS A 48 -7.32 -4.51 2.61
CA LYS A 48 -8.05 -3.81 1.53
C LYS A 48 -7.18 -3.57 0.31
N LEU A 49 -5.91 -3.20 0.52
CA LEU A 49 -4.95 -3.00 -0.57
C LEU A 49 -4.74 -4.31 -1.33
N CYS A 50 -4.45 -5.40 -0.64
CA CYS A 50 -4.27 -6.72 -1.25
C CYS A 50 -5.52 -7.17 -2.01
N ALA A 51 -6.72 -6.95 -1.45
CA ALA A 51 -7.97 -7.33 -2.11
C ALA A 51 -8.25 -6.54 -3.39
N VAL A 52 -7.93 -5.25 -3.43
CA VAL A 52 -8.20 -4.41 -4.60
C VAL A 52 -7.11 -4.55 -5.65
N LEU A 53 -5.86 -4.64 -5.20
CA LEU A 53 -4.73 -4.85 -6.09
C LEU A 53 -4.61 -6.31 -6.53
N ASP A 54 -5.36 -7.25 -5.95
CA ASP A 54 -5.25 -8.68 -6.23
C ASP A 54 -3.77 -9.14 -6.17
N CYS A 55 -3.18 -8.94 -4.99
CA CYS A 55 -1.76 -9.21 -4.73
C CYS A 55 -1.56 -9.81 -3.32
N ARG A 56 -0.36 -10.33 -3.07
CA ARG A 56 0.06 -10.78 -1.74
C ARG A 56 0.55 -9.62 -0.90
N LEU A 57 0.60 -9.82 0.42
CA LEU A 57 1.12 -8.82 1.34
C LEU A 57 2.60 -8.50 1.07
N GLU A 58 3.41 -9.51 0.77
CA GLU A 58 4.84 -9.36 0.45
C GLU A 58 5.10 -8.60 -0.86
N ASP A 59 4.10 -8.49 -1.74
CA ASP A 59 4.21 -7.71 -2.97
C ASP A 59 4.14 -6.20 -2.68
N ILE A 60 3.60 -5.80 -1.53
CA ILE A 60 3.35 -4.38 -1.18
C ILE A 60 4.08 -3.93 0.06
N ALA A 61 4.54 -4.85 0.91
CA ALA A 61 5.22 -4.57 2.16
C ALA A 61 6.49 -5.41 2.29
N GLU A 62 7.55 -4.78 2.79
CA GLU A 62 8.84 -5.43 3.00
C GLU A 62 9.39 -5.09 4.38
N TYR A 63 9.96 -6.10 5.04
CA TYR A 63 10.73 -5.89 6.25
C TYR A 63 12.18 -5.59 5.91
N ILE A 64 12.67 -4.45 6.39
CA ILE A 64 14.07 -4.07 6.35
C ILE A 64 14.62 -4.19 7.77
N PRO A 65 15.68 -4.99 8.01
CA PRO A 65 16.36 -5.01 9.30
C PRO A 65 16.82 -3.61 9.69
N ASP A 66 16.61 -3.23 10.95
CA ASP A 66 17.27 -2.04 11.49
C ASP A 66 18.75 -2.40 11.69
N GLU A 67 19.68 -1.57 11.18
CA GLU A 67 21.12 -1.75 11.42
C GLU A 67 21.46 -1.80 12.92
#